data_AF-A0A2C5XKG2-F1
#
_entry.id   AF-A0A2C5XKG2-F1
#
_cell.length_a   1.000
_cell.length_b   1.000
_cell.length_c   1.000
_cell.angle_alpha   90.00
_cell.angle_beta   90.00
_cell.angle_gamma   90.00
#
_symmetry.space_group_name_H-M   'P 1'
#
loop_
_entity.id
_entity.type
_entity.pdbx_description
1 polymer ?
#
loop_
_entity_poly.entity_id
_entity_poly.type
_entity_poly.pdbx_seq_one_letter_code
_entity_poly.pdbx_strand_id
1 'polypeptide(L)'
;MFATILGVVWVILNRQFCILEPFRQLCAGKVSADRSIATTYAAIPAQLTVWRAIKARHYVLTLLCLTALLANLLGISLGTLFNENKTVVRYHQSFEPMVAPLFNNQSLFDFHRRHQGYVPTADTFLLFANLTSNTPISPWTSRDYFFQPHRLAQGTQATPGARYVVNTRGFGVRANCTPVNQLPAPHQENNTACPSAIDLAATELSAPASKHPFKEQCARELVIPSPLNDTGACEFDMAIGWARTTTYCPEMRIARSENASQHLPIAYTTLHCQPYFQSAMFDATVDAAGNVYSYNQTSQVSSDLSYSESNIHTRVLLRYGIGFPTPSEIDEPFGNGGWHMGTNAASWMSDLLAAFKGSRDFLDPKKPPPNAADLIPAVEEVYRRGFAIFLGQHLELFDKAHAGQVVEGKLLATETRIFVDETSLIISLVVMSINMVVAIVIYARPSVRLLPRMPTCIASIVAYVAPSRIVANSSEALDKKNPLSFGQYKGLDGKPHTGIELDAHVTLIKSSQDDGVMRGILGKLPGLMRRRKYRRQANKDTQESQDPQDP
;
A
#
# COMPACT_ATOMS: atom_id res chain seq x y z
N MET A 1 21.76 -23.39 -13.47
CA MET A 1 22.36 -24.67 -13.93
C MET A 1 21.60 -25.30 -15.09
N PHE A 2 20.27 -25.50 -15.00
CA PHE A 2 19.52 -26.11 -16.10
C PHE A 2 19.60 -25.30 -17.42
N ALA A 3 19.31 -23.99 -17.38
CA ALA A 3 19.39 -23.14 -18.58
C ALA A 3 20.79 -23.05 -19.19
N THR A 4 21.84 -23.08 -18.37
CA THR A 4 23.22 -23.04 -18.86
C THR A 4 23.59 -24.32 -19.62
N ILE A 5 23.20 -25.50 -19.11
CA ILE A 5 23.41 -26.77 -19.79
C ILE A 5 22.62 -26.80 -21.10
N LEU A 6 21.36 -26.37 -21.07
CA LEU A 6 20.49 -26.30 -22.23
C LEU A 6 21.09 -25.38 -23.32
N GLY A 7 21.61 -24.20 -22.93
CA GLY A 7 22.30 -23.29 -23.84
C GLY A 7 23.51 -23.92 -24.53
N VAL A 8 24.37 -24.63 -23.77
CA VAL A 8 25.54 -25.33 -24.33
C VAL A 8 25.12 -26.41 -25.35
N VAL A 9 24.10 -27.21 -25.02
CA VAL A 9 23.58 -28.25 -25.93
C VAL A 9 23.09 -27.63 -27.24
N TRP A 10 22.31 -26.54 -27.18
CA TRP A 10 21.83 -25.86 -28.38
C TRP A 10 22.95 -25.28 -29.23
N VAL A 11 23.97 -24.70 -28.62
CA VAL A 11 25.14 -24.16 -29.33
C VAL A 11 25.90 -25.27 -30.05
N ILE A 12 26.12 -26.42 -29.39
CA ILE A 12 26.79 -27.58 -30.01
C ILE A 12 25.97 -28.11 -31.18
N LEU A 13 24.67 -28.33 -31.00
CA LEU A 13 23.78 -28.79 -32.07
C LEU A 13 23.80 -27.81 -33.23
N ASN A 14 23.62 -26.52 -32.97
CA ASN A 14 23.61 -25.49 -34.01
C ASN A 14 24.93 -25.47 -34.80
N ARG A 15 26.08 -25.62 -34.13
CA ARG A 15 27.38 -25.75 -34.82
C ARG A 15 27.44 -26.96 -35.75
N GLN A 16 26.96 -28.12 -35.31
CA GLN A 16 26.93 -29.34 -36.15
C GLN A 16 25.99 -29.17 -37.35
N PHE A 17 24.81 -28.59 -37.15
CA PHE A 17 23.86 -28.31 -38.23
C PHE A 17 24.37 -27.25 -39.21
N CYS A 18 25.08 -26.21 -38.75
CA CYS A 18 25.75 -25.23 -39.62
C CYS A 18 26.74 -25.89 -40.59
N ILE A 19 27.46 -26.91 -40.13
CA ILE A 19 28.44 -27.65 -40.93
C ILE A 19 27.75 -28.62 -41.90
N LEU A 20 26.68 -29.30 -41.48
CA LEU A 20 26.06 -30.37 -42.25
C LEU A 20 24.97 -29.89 -43.24
N GLU A 21 24.25 -28.81 -42.95
CA GLU A 21 23.10 -28.38 -43.76
C GLU A 21 23.47 -28.09 -45.25
N PRO A 22 24.59 -27.41 -45.58
CA PRO A 22 25.03 -27.23 -46.96
C PRO A 22 25.20 -28.53 -47.74
N PHE A 23 25.79 -29.55 -47.11
CA PHE A 23 26.02 -30.85 -47.72
C PHE A 23 24.72 -31.65 -47.87
N ARG A 24 23.80 -31.53 -46.91
CA ARG A 24 22.48 -32.15 -46.99
C ARG A 24 21.70 -31.66 -48.21
N GLN A 25 21.79 -30.36 -48.52
CA GLN A 25 21.20 -29.79 -49.72
C GLN A 25 21.87 -30.31 -51.00
N LEU A 26 23.21 -30.39 -51.03
CA LEU A 26 23.93 -30.94 -52.18
C LEU A 26 23.58 -32.40 -52.47
N CYS A 27 23.31 -33.21 -51.44
CA CYS A 27 22.87 -34.59 -51.63
C CYS A 27 21.43 -34.70 -52.14
N ALA A 28 20.59 -33.69 -51.93
CA ALA A 28 19.25 -33.64 -52.52
C ALA A 28 19.29 -33.30 -54.03
N GLY A 29 20.41 -32.76 -54.50
CA GLY A 29 20.71 -32.47 -55.90
C GLY A 29 20.14 -31.14 -56.41
N LYS A 30 20.67 -30.67 -57.54
CA LYS A 30 20.21 -29.48 -58.28
C LYS A 30 20.23 -28.18 -57.47
N VAL A 31 21.29 -27.92 -56.70
CA VAL A 31 21.37 -26.75 -55.81
C VAL A 31 22.36 -25.71 -56.34
N SER A 32 21.93 -24.45 -56.44
CA SER A 32 22.81 -23.31 -56.75
C SER A 32 23.90 -23.12 -55.68
N ALA A 33 25.11 -22.74 -56.10
CA ALA A 33 26.25 -22.48 -55.22
C ALA A 33 25.93 -21.49 -54.07
N ASP A 34 25.11 -20.47 -54.33
CA ASP A 34 24.67 -19.45 -53.36
C ASP A 34 23.85 -20.04 -52.19
N ARG A 35 23.22 -21.18 -52.42
CA ARG A 35 22.33 -21.84 -51.44
C ARG A 35 23.02 -22.98 -50.70
N SER A 36 24.14 -23.48 -51.22
CA SER A 36 24.91 -24.57 -50.62
C SER A 36 26.25 -24.06 -50.07
N ILE A 37 27.29 -24.05 -50.91
CA ILE A 37 28.69 -23.89 -50.51
C ILE A 37 29.04 -22.44 -50.16
N ALA A 38 28.43 -21.46 -50.84
CA ALA A 38 28.70 -20.04 -50.63
C ALA A 38 27.94 -19.42 -49.44
N THR A 39 27.20 -20.23 -48.66
CA THR A 39 26.48 -19.74 -47.47
C THR A 39 27.41 -19.40 -46.29
N THR A 40 28.62 -19.98 -46.29
CA THR A 40 29.73 -19.71 -45.34
C THR A 40 29.27 -19.66 -43.87
N TYR A 41 28.45 -20.62 -43.43
CA TYR A 41 27.96 -20.67 -42.04
C TYR A 41 29.07 -20.85 -41.00
N ALA A 42 30.21 -21.45 -41.38
CA ALA A 42 31.34 -21.68 -40.49
C ALA A 42 32.15 -20.42 -40.13
N ALA A 43 31.95 -19.29 -40.84
CA ALA A 43 32.70 -18.06 -40.62
C ALA A 43 32.08 -17.13 -39.55
N ILE A 44 30.88 -17.43 -39.06
CA ILE A 44 30.15 -16.62 -38.09
C ILE A 44 29.82 -17.51 -36.88
N PRO A 45 29.84 -16.99 -35.64
CA PRO A 45 29.35 -17.73 -34.48
C PRO A 45 27.95 -18.28 -34.75
N ALA A 46 27.72 -19.55 -34.42
CA ALA A 46 26.50 -20.27 -34.80
C ALA A 46 25.21 -19.56 -34.34
N GLN A 47 25.24 -18.78 -33.26
CA GLN A 47 24.07 -18.02 -32.79
C GLN A 47 23.69 -16.85 -33.72
N LEU A 48 24.64 -16.30 -34.48
CA LEU A 48 24.45 -15.11 -35.33
C LEU A 48 24.20 -15.45 -36.80
N THR A 49 24.18 -16.73 -37.17
CA THR A 49 23.92 -17.18 -38.56
C THR A 49 22.44 -17.11 -38.96
N VAL A 50 21.54 -16.71 -38.04
CA VAL A 50 20.07 -16.61 -38.23
C VAL A 50 19.72 -15.92 -39.55
N TRP A 51 20.27 -14.72 -39.78
CA TRP A 51 19.92 -13.91 -40.95
C TRP A 51 20.33 -14.56 -42.27
N ARG A 52 21.52 -15.20 -42.30
CA ARG A 52 22.00 -15.95 -43.47
C ARG A 52 21.19 -17.22 -43.69
N ALA A 53 20.77 -17.90 -42.62
CA ALA A 53 19.92 -19.09 -42.69
C ALA A 53 18.53 -18.77 -43.27
N ILE A 54 17.95 -17.64 -42.87
CA ILE A 54 16.68 -17.14 -43.43
C ILE A 54 16.82 -16.84 -44.91
N LYS A 55 17.87 -16.10 -45.32
CA LYS A 55 18.12 -15.74 -46.71
C LYS A 55 18.30 -16.98 -47.62
N ALA A 56 18.96 -18.02 -47.12
CA ALA A 56 19.14 -19.29 -47.83
C ALA A 56 17.92 -20.24 -47.75
N ARG A 57 16.85 -19.84 -47.03
CA ARG A 57 15.64 -20.64 -46.77
C ARG A 57 15.90 -21.95 -46.03
N HIS A 58 16.85 -21.94 -45.09
CA HIS A 58 17.17 -23.06 -44.19
C HIS A 58 16.42 -22.90 -42.86
N TYR A 59 15.13 -23.28 -42.86
CA TYR A 59 14.22 -23.05 -41.73
C TYR A 59 14.61 -23.80 -40.43
N VAL A 60 15.18 -25.00 -40.54
CA VAL A 60 15.63 -25.78 -39.35
C VAL A 60 16.81 -25.10 -38.69
N LEU A 61 17.77 -24.66 -39.50
CA LEU A 61 18.94 -23.95 -39.02
C LEU A 61 18.53 -22.62 -38.37
N THR A 62 17.56 -21.92 -38.97
CA THR A 62 16.98 -20.71 -38.40
C THR A 62 16.38 -20.96 -37.02
N LEU A 63 15.61 -22.05 -36.86
CA LEU A 63 14.98 -22.44 -35.60
C LEU A 63 16.02 -22.76 -34.51
N LEU A 64 17.08 -23.50 -34.87
CA LEU A 64 18.22 -23.82 -33.99
C LEU A 64 18.99 -22.58 -33.53
N CYS A 65 19.18 -21.61 -34.42
CA CYS A 65 19.85 -20.36 -34.07
C CYS A 65 18.97 -19.52 -33.13
N LEU A 66 17.66 -19.46 -33.37
CA LEU A 66 16.72 -18.76 -32.51
C LEU A 66 16.66 -19.37 -31.11
N THR A 67 16.61 -20.71 -30.98
CA THR A 67 16.61 -21.36 -29.66
C THR A 67 17.91 -21.17 -28.91
N ALA A 68 19.05 -21.18 -29.59
CA ALA A 68 20.33 -20.88 -28.96
C ALA A 68 20.38 -19.46 -28.38
N LEU A 69 19.78 -18.47 -29.06
CA LEU A 69 19.64 -17.11 -28.52
C LEU A 69 18.67 -17.05 -27.34
N LEU A 70 17.50 -17.70 -27.46
CA LEU A 70 16.49 -17.76 -26.40
C LEU A 70 16.98 -18.48 -25.15
N ALA A 71 17.91 -19.44 -25.27
CA ALA A 71 18.48 -20.14 -24.11
C ALA A 71 19.27 -19.19 -23.19
N ASN A 72 19.92 -18.14 -23.73
CA ASN A 72 20.56 -17.10 -22.92
C ASN A 72 19.51 -16.26 -22.18
N LEU A 73 18.41 -15.90 -22.87
CA LEU A 73 17.30 -15.18 -22.26
C LEU A 73 16.67 -15.98 -21.12
N LEU A 74 16.52 -17.30 -21.28
CA LEU A 74 16.05 -18.20 -20.23
C LEU A 74 16.97 -18.18 -19.00
N GLY A 75 18.28 -18.09 -19.21
CA GLY A 75 19.25 -17.97 -18.12
C GLY A 75 19.04 -16.69 -17.30
N ILE A 76 18.82 -15.56 -17.99
CA ILE A 76 18.55 -14.27 -17.35
C ILE A 76 17.21 -14.32 -16.61
N SER A 77 16.14 -14.81 -17.26
CA SER A 77 14.80 -14.84 -16.66
C SER A 77 14.69 -15.77 -15.46
N LEU A 78 15.40 -16.90 -15.45
CA LEU A 78 15.48 -17.76 -14.27
C LEU A 78 16.30 -17.13 -13.14
N GLY A 79 17.28 -16.29 -13.46
CA GLY A 79 18.04 -15.53 -12.48
C GLY A 79 17.21 -14.46 -11.78
N THR A 80 16.25 -13.86 -12.49
CA THR A 80 15.33 -12.83 -11.96
C THR A 80 14.01 -13.40 -11.43
N LEU A 81 13.81 -14.72 -11.51
CA LEU A 81 12.54 -15.36 -11.14
C LEU A 81 12.20 -15.16 -9.66
N PHE A 82 13.22 -15.16 -8.81
CA PHE A 82 13.06 -15.01 -7.37
C PHE A 82 13.58 -13.64 -6.96
N ASN A 83 12.70 -12.84 -6.37
CA ASN A 83 13.06 -11.54 -5.81
C ASN A 83 12.82 -11.54 -4.30
N GLU A 84 13.81 -11.06 -3.56
CA GLU A 84 13.70 -10.87 -2.12
C GLU A 84 13.11 -9.50 -1.84
N ASN A 85 11.94 -9.47 -1.18
CA ASN A 85 11.31 -8.22 -0.79
C ASN A 85 10.87 -8.25 0.66
N LYS A 86 10.95 -7.09 1.32
CA LYS A 86 10.46 -6.90 2.70
C LYS A 86 8.96 -6.67 2.65
N THR A 87 8.22 -7.48 3.37
CA THR A 87 6.75 -7.49 3.40
C THR A 87 6.27 -7.57 4.84
N VAL A 88 5.14 -6.92 5.12
CA VAL A 88 4.49 -7.00 6.42
C VAL A 88 3.58 -8.23 6.43
N VAL A 89 3.89 -9.17 7.32
CA VAL A 89 3.12 -10.40 7.52
C VAL A 89 2.27 -10.26 8.78
N ARG A 90 1.06 -10.82 8.73
CA ARG A 90 0.11 -10.80 9.84
C ARG A 90 0.08 -12.17 10.51
N TYR A 91 0.45 -12.23 11.77
CA TYR A 91 0.31 -13.42 12.62
C TYR A 91 -0.79 -13.21 13.64
N HIS A 92 -1.46 -14.28 14.03
CA HIS A 92 -2.39 -14.23 15.16
C HIS A 92 -1.61 -13.98 16.45
N GLN A 93 -2.13 -13.09 17.29
CA GLN A 93 -1.55 -12.76 18.58
C GLN A 93 -2.67 -12.55 19.58
N SER A 94 -2.58 -13.25 20.70
CA SER A 94 -3.56 -13.13 21.78
C SER A 94 -3.15 -12.02 22.76
N PHE A 95 -4.14 -11.25 23.21
CA PHE A 95 -4.01 -10.13 24.13
C PHE A 95 -4.93 -10.30 25.33
N GLU A 96 -4.56 -9.71 26.46
CA GLU A 96 -5.39 -9.63 27.66
C GLU A 96 -5.72 -8.16 27.93
N PRO A 97 -7.00 -7.78 28.14
CA PRO A 97 -7.35 -6.43 28.53
C PRO A 97 -6.78 -6.12 29.91
N MET A 98 -6.27 -4.90 30.10
CA MET A 98 -5.73 -4.45 31.40
C MET A 98 -6.82 -3.92 32.33
N VAL A 99 -7.87 -3.34 31.74
CA VAL A 99 -9.05 -2.81 32.43
C VAL A 99 -10.30 -3.34 31.76
N ALA A 100 -11.42 -3.38 32.48
CA ALA A 100 -12.73 -3.70 31.92
C ALA A 100 -13.32 -2.48 31.20
N PRO A 101 -14.24 -2.64 30.24
CA PRO A 101 -14.90 -1.53 29.56
C PRO A 101 -16.03 -0.91 30.41
N LEU A 102 -15.84 -0.86 31.74
CA LEU A 102 -16.78 -0.34 32.73
C LEU A 102 -16.02 0.58 33.69
N PHE A 103 -16.69 1.64 34.14
CA PHE A 103 -16.15 2.54 35.14
C PHE A 103 -16.53 2.11 36.56
N ASN A 104 -15.58 2.22 37.48
CA ASN A 104 -15.78 1.86 38.88
C ASN A 104 -16.38 3.04 39.65
N ASN A 105 -17.53 2.82 40.27
CA ASN A 105 -18.27 3.86 40.98
C ASN A 105 -17.45 4.42 42.18
N GLN A 106 -16.81 3.55 42.96
CA GLN A 106 -15.97 3.96 44.09
C GLN A 106 -14.76 4.80 43.63
N SER A 107 -14.09 4.39 42.55
CA SER A 107 -12.98 5.15 41.98
C SER A 107 -13.40 6.55 41.52
N LEU A 108 -14.57 6.67 40.88
CA LEU A 108 -15.11 7.97 40.46
C LEU A 108 -15.44 8.87 41.67
N PHE A 109 -16.05 8.33 42.72
CA PHE A 109 -16.32 9.05 43.96
C PHE A 109 -15.05 9.46 44.71
N ASP A 110 -14.06 8.58 44.79
CA ASP A 110 -12.79 8.87 45.45
C ASP A 110 -11.99 9.92 44.66
N PHE A 111 -12.02 9.84 43.32
CA PHE A 111 -11.48 10.88 42.46
C PHE A 111 -12.17 12.22 42.68
N HIS A 112 -13.51 12.22 42.71
CA HIS A 112 -14.30 13.41 43.00
C HIS A 112 -13.91 14.04 44.33
N ARG A 113 -13.86 13.24 45.41
CA ARG A 113 -13.52 13.74 46.75
C ARG A 113 -12.09 14.30 46.83
N ARG A 114 -11.13 13.60 46.21
CA ARG A 114 -9.71 13.99 46.24
C ARG A 114 -9.45 15.29 45.49
N HIS A 115 -10.08 15.46 44.34
CA HIS A 115 -9.89 16.62 43.47
C HIS A 115 -11.04 17.61 43.51
N GLN A 116 -11.98 17.45 44.46
CA GLN A 116 -13.20 18.27 44.62
C GLN A 116 -14.01 18.40 43.32
N GLY A 117 -13.98 17.36 42.48
CA GLY A 117 -14.65 17.34 41.17
C GLY A 117 -13.94 18.12 40.06
N TYR A 118 -12.64 18.37 40.19
CA TYR A 118 -11.79 19.04 39.20
C TYR A 118 -10.71 18.11 38.64
N VAL A 119 -10.16 18.48 37.47
CA VAL A 119 -9.09 17.72 36.82
C VAL A 119 -7.74 18.15 37.38
N PRO A 120 -6.82 17.22 37.66
CA PRO A 120 -5.46 17.54 38.04
C PRO A 120 -4.81 18.52 37.05
N THR A 121 -4.10 19.52 37.59
CA THR A 121 -3.37 20.50 36.78
C THR A 121 -2.32 19.84 35.88
N ALA A 122 -1.72 18.73 36.32
CA ALA A 122 -0.76 17.94 35.56
C ALA A 122 -1.30 17.47 34.19
N ASP A 123 -2.56 17.05 34.13
CA ASP A 123 -3.18 16.59 32.88
C ASP A 123 -3.37 17.73 31.88
N THR A 124 -3.74 18.90 32.40
CA THR A 124 -3.88 20.13 31.62
C THR A 124 -2.51 20.58 31.08
N PHE A 125 -1.44 20.45 31.86
CA PHE A 125 -0.07 20.71 31.39
C PHE A 125 0.38 19.71 30.31
N LEU A 126 0.02 18.44 30.44
CA LEU A 126 0.33 17.44 29.41
C LEU A 126 -0.38 17.76 28.10
N LEU A 127 -1.66 18.16 28.15
CA LEU A 127 -2.40 18.64 26.99
C LEU A 127 -1.74 19.86 26.37
N PHE A 128 -1.35 20.85 27.17
CA PHE A 128 -0.65 22.05 26.70
C PHE A 128 0.70 21.71 26.02
N ALA A 129 1.51 20.84 26.63
CA ALA A 129 2.78 20.39 26.07
C ALA A 129 2.57 19.61 24.76
N ASN A 130 1.51 18.82 24.67
CA ASN A 130 1.15 18.05 23.49
C ASN A 130 0.61 18.94 22.35
N LEU A 131 -0.04 20.07 22.65
CA LEU A 131 -0.45 21.07 21.66
C LEU A 131 0.71 21.91 21.14
N THR A 132 1.63 22.33 22.02
CA THR A 132 2.73 23.25 21.68
C THR A 132 3.96 22.56 21.13
N SER A 133 4.36 21.44 21.73
CA SER A 133 5.64 20.76 21.46
C SER A 133 5.46 19.35 20.90
N ASN A 134 4.21 18.94 20.63
CA ASN A 134 3.85 17.61 20.15
C ASN A 134 4.45 16.48 21.02
N THR A 135 4.53 16.72 22.34
CA THR A 135 4.99 15.74 23.33
C THR A 135 4.17 14.44 23.22
N PRO A 136 4.79 13.25 23.30
CA PRO A 136 4.06 11.99 23.26
C PRO A 136 2.96 11.93 24.33
N ILE A 137 1.76 11.49 23.93
CA ILE A 137 0.65 11.19 24.84
C ILE A 137 0.80 9.80 25.43
N SER A 138 0.03 9.50 26.47
CA SER A 138 0.04 8.18 27.12
C SER A 138 -0.21 7.04 26.13
N PRO A 139 0.32 5.85 26.41
CA PRO A 139 -0.05 4.64 25.70
C PRO A 139 -1.57 4.48 25.62
N TRP A 140 -2.03 3.92 24.50
CA TRP A 140 -3.43 3.69 24.18
C TRP A 140 -4.27 4.96 24.02
N THR A 141 -3.65 6.14 24.00
CA THR A 141 -4.33 7.40 23.74
C THR A 141 -4.02 7.91 22.33
N SER A 142 -5.03 8.46 21.67
CA SER A 142 -4.91 9.25 20.43
C SER A 142 -5.43 10.67 20.66
N ARG A 143 -5.45 11.52 19.61
CA ARG A 143 -6.02 12.86 19.71
C ARG A 143 -7.53 12.85 19.96
N ASP A 144 -8.18 11.79 19.54
CA ASP A 144 -9.64 11.74 19.35
C ASP A 144 -10.31 10.78 20.34
N TYR A 145 -9.60 9.69 20.68
CA TYR A 145 -10.08 8.61 21.53
C TYR A 145 -8.97 8.10 22.45
N PHE A 146 -9.38 7.69 23.64
CA PHE A 146 -8.66 6.75 24.48
C PHE A 146 -9.13 5.33 24.16
N PHE A 147 -8.20 4.40 23.93
CA PHE A 147 -8.51 3.00 23.65
C PHE A 147 -8.29 2.15 24.89
N GLN A 148 -9.16 1.18 25.12
CA GLN A 148 -9.00 0.24 26.22
C GLN A 148 -7.64 -0.48 26.12
N PRO A 149 -6.76 -0.37 27.13
CA PRO A 149 -5.42 -0.91 27.05
C PRO A 149 -5.41 -2.43 27.13
N HIS A 150 -4.55 -3.03 26.32
CA HIS A 150 -4.31 -4.47 26.30
C HIS A 150 -2.82 -4.77 26.48
N ARG A 151 -2.53 -5.92 27.07
CA ARG A 151 -1.17 -6.47 27.18
C ARG A 151 -1.09 -7.77 26.40
N LEU A 152 0.11 -8.18 26.03
CA LEU A 152 0.33 -9.50 25.43
C LEU A 152 -0.04 -10.59 26.44
N ALA A 153 -0.68 -11.66 25.97
CA ALA A 153 -1.02 -12.81 26.81
C ALA A 153 0.23 -13.47 27.39
N GLN A 154 0.11 -14.06 28.59
CA GLN A 154 1.24 -14.66 29.29
C GLN A 154 1.97 -15.69 28.42
N GLY A 155 3.32 -15.62 28.44
CA GLY A 155 4.18 -16.50 27.65
C GLY A 155 4.59 -15.96 26.27
N THR A 156 4.04 -14.81 25.83
CA THR A 156 4.47 -14.16 24.58
C THR A 156 5.36 -12.96 24.86
N GLN A 157 6.55 -12.92 24.26
CA GLN A 157 7.45 -11.77 24.36
C GLN A 157 7.16 -10.72 23.29
N ALA A 158 7.25 -9.45 23.68
CA ALA A 158 7.16 -8.35 22.74
C ALA A 158 8.34 -8.40 21.76
N THR A 159 8.03 -8.31 20.46
CA THR A 159 9.06 -8.23 19.43
C THR A 159 9.45 -6.76 19.24
N PRO A 160 10.72 -6.36 19.43
CA PRO A 160 11.14 -4.98 19.27
C PRO A 160 10.82 -4.43 17.87
N GLY A 161 10.20 -3.25 17.81
CA GLY A 161 9.82 -2.60 16.54
C GLY A 161 8.64 -3.25 15.81
N ALA A 162 8.04 -4.30 16.37
CA ALA A 162 6.80 -4.86 15.83
C ALA A 162 5.59 -3.98 16.16
N ARG A 163 4.60 -4.06 15.27
CA ARG A 163 3.31 -3.39 15.47
C ARG A 163 2.24 -4.45 15.69
N TYR A 164 1.22 -4.09 16.43
CA TYR A 164 0.13 -4.97 16.81
C TYR A 164 -1.19 -4.32 16.44
N VAL A 165 -2.11 -5.09 15.87
CA VAL A 165 -3.48 -4.66 15.62
C VAL A 165 -4.37 -5.36 16.62
N VAL A 166 -5.08 -4.59 17.44
CA VAL A 166 -5.98 -5.10 18.46
C VAL A 166 -7.35 -4.48 18.26
N ASN A 167 -8.39 -5.32 18.26
CA ASN A 167 -9.76 -4.85 18.28
C ASN A 167 -10.10 -4.44 19.72
N THR A 168 -10.25 -3.15 19.96
CA THR A 168 -10.38 -2.56 21.31
C THR A 168 -11.50 -1.52 21.35
N ARG A 169 -12.09 -1.32 22.54
CA ARG A 169 -13.12 -0.30 22.74
C ARG A 169 -12.47 1.07 22.88
N GLY A 170 -12.89 2.03 22.05
CA GLY A 170 -12.53 3.44 22.15
C GLY A 170 -13.54 4.22 22.99
N PHE A 171 -13.04 5.22 23.72
CA PHE A 171 -13.76 6.16 24.57
C PHE A 171 -13.36 7.56 24.13
N GLY A 172 -14.33 8.38 23.77
CA GLY A 172 -14.10 9.75 23.30
C GLY A 172 -15.29 10.64 23.60
N VAL A 173 -15.15 11.91 23.23
CA VAL A 173 -16.20 12.91 23.43
C VAL A 173 -16.29 13.83 22.23
N ARG A 174 -17.45 14.46 22.07
CA ARG A 174 -17.59 15.65 21.23
C ARG A 174 -18.29 16.72 22.03
N ALA A 175 -17.78 17.95 21.94
CA ALA A 175 -18.49 19.13 22.41
C ALA A 175 -19.34 19.66 21.26
N ASN A 176 -20.67 19.74 21.42
CA ASN A 176 -21.50 20.46 20.46
C ASN A 176 -21.57 21.91 20.91
N CYS A 177 -20.77 22.78 20.31
CA CYS A 177 -20.68 24.19 20.69
C CYS A 177 -21.49 25.09 19.75
N THR A 178 -22.24 26.03 20.32
CA THR A 178 -23.04 27.01 19.56
C THR A 178 -22.79 28.44 20.04
N PRO A 179 -22.79 29.43 19.13
CA PRO A 179 -22.63 30.82 19.50
C PRO A 179 -23.90 31.36 20.16
N VAL A 180 -23.72 32.06 21.29
CA VAL A 180 -24.82 32.72 22.02
C VAL A 180 -24.74 34.22 21.78
N ASN A 181 -25.70 34.74 21.03
CA ASN A 181 -25.74 36.16 20.63
C ASN A 181 -26.27 37.09 21.73
N GLN A 182 -27.12 36.58 22.62
CA GLN A 182 -27.69 37.33 23.74
C GLN A 182 -27.76 36.40 24.95
N LEU A 183 -27.13 36.81 26.05
CA LEU A 183 -27.22 36.09 27.31
C LEU A 183 -28.62 36.25 27.92
N PRO A 184 -29.13 35.23 28.64
CA PRO A 184 -30.39 35.36 29.38
C PRO A 184 -30.28 36.48 30.42
N ALA A 185 -31.41 37.05 30.82
CA ALA A 185 -31.43 38.02 31.90
C ALA A 185 -30.92 37.34 33.19
N PRO A 186 -30.03 37.98 33.97
CA PRO A 186 -29.55 37.41 35.22
C PRO A 186 -30.72 37.23 36.17
N HIS A 187 -31.08 35.98 36.45
CA HIS A 187 -32.12 35.68 37.42
C HIS A 187 -31.57 35.88 38.84
N GLN A 188 -32.16 36.83 39.59
CA GLN A 188 -31.97 36.92 41.04
C GLN A 188 -32.58 35.66 41.68
N GLU A 189 -31.72 34.71 42.05
CA GLU A 189 -32.07 33.52 42.84
C GLU A 189 -33.15 32.61 42.24
N ASN A 190 -32.86 31.97 41.09
CA ASN A 190 -33.54 30.71 40.78
C ASN A 190 -32.78 29.58 41.49
N ASN A 191 -33.34 29.06 42.59
CA ASN A 191 -32.94 27.79 43.23
C ASN A 191 -33.27 26.59 42.31
N THR A 192 -32.86 26.63 41.05
CA THR A 192 -32.92 25.47 40.17
C THR A 192 -31.87 24.47 40.63
N ALA A 193 -32.26 23.23 40.88
CA ALA A 193 -31.34 22.17 41.32
C ALA A 193 -30.20 21.88 40.31
N CYS A 194 -30.39 22.25 39.03
CA CYS A 194 -29.42 22.12 37.95
C CYS A 194 -29.40 23.41 37.10
N PRO A 195 -28.70 24.49 37.51
CA PRO A 195 -28.56 25.68 36.67
C PRO A 195 -27.67 25.37 35.46
N SER A 196 -28.02 25.93 34.29
CA SER A 196 -27.18 25.80 33.08
C SER A 196 -25.94 26.70 33.18
N ALA A 197 -24.84 26.28 32.57
CA ALA A 197 -23.63 27.10 32.47
C ALA A 197 -23.89 28.48 31.84
N ILE A 198 -24.89 28.63 30.95
CA ILE A 198 -25.18 29.92 30.31
C ILE A 198 -25.84 30.92 31.26
N ASP A 199 -26.67 30.45 32.19
CA ASP A 199 -27.32 31.29 33.20
C ASP A 199 -26.30 31.80 34.23
N LEU A 200 -25.35 30.92 34.59
CA LEU A 200 -24.21 31.27 35.43
C LEU A 200 -23.29 32.28 34.73
N ALA A 201 -23.01 32.08 33.44
CA ALA A 201 -22.24 33.03 32.64
C ALA A 201 -22.92 34.40 32.51
N ALA A 202 -24.25 34.42 32.35
CA ALA A 202 -25.03 35.65 32.34
C ALA A 202 -24.89 36.42 33.66
N THR A 203 -24.96 35.70 34.79
CA THR A 203 -24.79 36.28 36.13
C THR A 203 -23.38 36.85 36.32
N GLU A 204 -22.35 36.11 35.93
CA GLU A 204 -20.94 36.52 36.07
C GLU A 204 -20.54 37.71 35.18
N LEU A 205 -21.13 37.82 33.98
CA LEU A 205 -20.86 38.93 33.05
C LEU A 205 -21.72 40.18 33.34
N SER A 206 -22.86 40.01 34.02
CA SER A 206 -23.74 41.11 34.42
C SER A 206 -23.52 41.58 35.85
N ALA A 207 -22.66 40.90 36.61
CA ALA A 207 -22.36 41.21 38.00
C ALA A 207 -21.90 42.67 38.16
N PRO A 208 -22.49 43.42 39.10
CA PRO A 208 -22.10 44.81 39.35
C PRO A 208 -20.66 44.85 39.90
N ALA A 209 -19.83 45.73 39.35
CA ALA A 209 -18.42 45.81 39.72
C ALA A 209 -17.97 47.27 39.95
N SER A 210 -17.01 47.45 40.86
CA SER A 210 -16.43 48.77 41.16
C SER A 210 -15.46 49.21 40.07
N LYS A 211 -15.51 50.50 39.71
CA LYS A 211 -14.60 51.10 38.74
C LYS A 211 -13.20 51.22 39.34
N HIS A 212 -12.20 50.62 38.70
CA HIS A 212 -10.80 50.88 39.02
C HIS A 212 -10.42 52.32 38.62
N PRO A 213 -9.51 53.01 39.34
CA PRO A 213 -9.17 54.42 39.08
C PRO A 213 -8.55 54.72 37.70
N PHE A 214 -8.02 53.72 36.98
CA PHE A 214 -7.35 53.91 35.70
C PHE A 214 -8.29 53.66 34.51
N LYS A 215 -8.29 54.58 33.54
CA LYS A 215 -9.06 54.46 32.29
C LYS A 215 -8.27 53.66 31.27
N GLU A 216 -8.50 52.36 31.21
CA GLU A 216 -7.82 51.47 30.25
C GLU A 216 -8.80 50.47 29.63
N GLN A 217 -8.43 49.96 28.44
CA GLN A 217 -9.15 48.89 27.77
C GLN A 217 -8.73 47.55 28.37
N CYS A 218 -9.71 46.74 28.77
CA CYS A 218 -9.44 45.48 29.45
C CYS A 218 -10.23 44.33 28.84
N ALA A 219 -9.65 43.14 28.88
CA ALA A 219 -10.26 41.90 28.45
C ALA A 219 -10.48 40.96 29.64
N ARG A 220 -11.48 40.09 29.51
CA ARG A 220 -11.76 39.01 30.46
C ARG A 220 -12.17 37.77 29.68
N GLU A 221 -11.57 36.64 30.02
CA GLU A 221 -11.97 35.32 29.53
C GLU A 221 -12.80 34.62 30.61
N LEU A 222 -13.83 33.90 30.20
CA LEU A 222 -14.74 33.20 31.10
C LEU A 222 -14.83 31.74 30.69
N VAL A 223 -14.73 30.83 31.66
CA VAL A 223 -15.00 29.41 31.46
C VAL A 223 -15.79 28.92 32.66
N ILE A 224 -17.07 28.62 32.45
CA ILE A 224 -17.98 28.21 33.52
C ILE A 224 -18.59 26.86 33.16
N PRO A 225 -18.41 25.82 33.99
CA PRO A 225 -19.16 24.58 33.88
C PRO A 225 -20.53 24.70 34.58
N SER A 226 -21.52 23.89 34.19
CA SER A 226 -22.66 23.65 35.08
C SER A 226 -22.19 22.96 36.37
N PRO A 227 -22.86 23.21 37.52
CA PRO A 227 -22.59 22.47 38.73
C PRO A 227 -23.02 21.03 38.53
N LEU A 228 -22.15 20.11 38.91
CA LEU A 228 -22.50 18.71 39.06
C LEU A 228 -22.76 18.46 40.53
N ASN A 229 -23.93 17.90 40.82
CA ASN A 229 -24.17 17.26 42.10
C ASN A 229 -23.34 15.97 42.15
N ASP A 230 -22.89 15.55 43.33
CA ASP A 230 -22.07 14.34 43.56
C ASP A 230 -22.68 13.08 42.93
N THR A 231 -24.00 13.08 42.73
CA THR A 231 -24.80 12.01 42.12
C THR A 231 -24.81 11.99 40.59
N GLY A 232 -24.20 12.98 39.94
CA GLY A 232 -24.22 13.11 38.48
C GLY A 232 -25.62 13.33 37.91
N ALA A 233 -26.58 13.83 38.71
CA ALA A 233 -27.99 13.92 38.33
C ALA A 233 -28.27 14.94 37.20
N CYS A 234 -27.49 16.03 37.16
CA CYS A 234 -27.63 17.10 36.18
C CYS A 234 -26.86 16.78 34.89
N GLU A 235 -27.38 17.25 33.75
CA GLU A 235 -26.63 17.27 32.50
C GLU A 235 -25.45 18.24 32.60
N PHE A 236 -24.33 17.85 31.98
CA PHE A 236 -23.13 18.67 31.97
C PHE A 236 -23.09 19.55 30.72
N ASP A 237 -22.97 20.86 30.92
CA ASP A 237 -22.69 21.83 29.88
C ASP A 237 -21.62 22.81 30.36
N MET A 238 -21.06 23.58 29.42
CA MET A 238 -20.09 24.63 29.74
C MET A 238 -20.31 25.85 28.86
N ALA A 239 -20.02 27.02 29.42
CA ALA A 239 -20.04 28.29 28.74
C ALA A 239 -18.63 28.87 28.70
N ILE A 240 -18.20 29.32 27.53
CA ILE A 240 -16.90 29.95 27.31
C ILE A 240 -17.14 31.33 26.72
N GLY A 241 -16.62 32.38 27.36
CA GLY A 241 -16.89 33.75 26.97
C GLY A 241 -15.64 34.62 26.90
N TRP A 242 -15.72 35.67 26.08
CA TRP A 242 -14.73 36.72 25.99
C TRP A 242 -15.43 38.06 26.11
N ALA A 243 -15.04 38.85 27.11
CA ALA A 243 -15.59 40.16 27.40
C ALA A 243 -14.54 41.26 27.18
N ARG A 244 -15.01 42.46 26.85
CA ARG A 244 -14.22 43.67 26.63
C ARG A 244 -14.88 44.86 27.29
N THR A 245 -14.07 45.70 27.92
CA THR A 245 -14.47 47.00 28.48
C THR A 245 -13.58 48.08 27.91
N THR A 246 -14.16 49.21 27.49
CA THR A 246 -13.45 50.31 26.84
C THR A 246 -12.99 51.41 27.80
N THR A 247 -13.44 51.37 29.04
CA THR A 247 -13.45 52.56 29.91
C THR A 247 -12.79 52.37 31.27
N TYR A 248 -12.98 51.22 31.91
CA TYR A 248 -12.40 50.90 33.22
C TYR A 248 -12.26 49.38 33.34
N CYS A 249 -11.14 48.89 33.88
CA CYS A 249 -11.06 47.52 34.38
C CYS A 249 -11.93 47.44 35.65
N PRO A 250 -12.86 46.49 35.77
CA PRO A 250 -13.57 46.22 37.01
C PRO A 250 -12.65 45.59 38.07
N GLU A 251 -12.70 46.08 39.31
CA GLU A 251 -12.03 45.44 40.45
C GLU A 251 -13.02 44.47 41.10
N MET A 252 -12.70 43.16 41.16
CA MET A 252 -13.62 42.13 41.67
C MET A 252 -13.80 42.13 43.20
N ARG A 253 -13.13 43.01 43.94
CA ARG A 253 -12.90 42.83 45.38
C ARG A 253 -13.96 43.38 46.35
N ILE A 254 -15.16 43.76 45.91
CA ILE A 254 -16.17 44.24 46.88
C ILE A 254 -17.51 43.56 46.65
N ALA A 255 -17.76 42.56 47.51
CA ALA A 255 -19.07 42.01 47.81
C ALA A 255 -20.13 43.11 47.82
N ARG A 256 -21.19 42.94 47.02
CA ARG A 256 -22.50 43.60 47.16
C ARG A 256 -22.39 45.03 47.72
N SER A 257 -21.60 45.89 47.08
CA SER A 257 -21.64 47.31 47.38
C SER A 257 -23.01 47.84 46.95
N GLU A 258 -23.82 48.30 47.90
CA GLU A 258 -25.11 48.97 47.67
C GLU A 258 -25.00 50.20 46.73
N ASN A 259 -23.77 50.64 46.43
CA ASN A 259 -23.46 51.75 45.54
C ASN A 259 -22.98 51.33 44.13
N ALA A 260 -23.02 50.05 43.76
CA ALA A 260 -22.65 49.59 42.42
C ALA A 260 -23.82 49.80 41.42
N SER A 261 -24.02 51.06 41.01
CA SER A 261 -25.24 51.53 40.35
C SER A 261 -25.16 51.63 38.82
N GLN A 262 -24.14 51.06 38.16
CA GLN A 262 -24.00 51.14 36.70
C GLN A 262 -23.51 49.81 36.12
N HIS A 263 -24.35 49.16 35.30
CA HIS A 263 -23.92 48.13 34.38
C HIS A 263 -22.87 48.74 33.43
N LEU A 264 -21.64 48.24 33.45
CA LEU A 264 -20.62 48.68 32.51
C LEU A 264 -21.02 48.26 31.09
N PRO A 265 -20.75 49.08 30.05
CA PRO A 265 -20.90 48.66 28.67
C PRO A 265 -19.83 47.61 28.35
N ILE A 266 -20.20 46.34 28.50
CA ILE A 266 -19.34 45.20 28.21
C ILE A 266 -19.73 44.65 26.84
N ALA A 267 -18.82 44.71 25.89
CA ALA A 267 -18.96 43.94 24.66
C ALA A 267 -18.50 42.51 24.96
N TYR A 268 -19.34 41.52 24.68
CA TYR A 268 -19.00 40.13 24.95
C TYR A 268 -19.37 39.21 23.79
N THR A 269 -18.77 38.03 23.78
CA THR A 269 -19.13 36.94 22.90
C THR A 269 -19.01 35.64 23.69
N THR A 270 -20.02 34.77 23.58
CA THR A 270 -20.12 33.55 24.39
C THR A 270 -20.43 32.34 23.51
N LEU A 271 -19.85 31.21 23.87
CA LEU A 271 -20.11 29.89 23.34
C LEU A 271 -20.78 29.04 24.42
N HIS A 272 -21.84 28.33 24.05
CA HIS A 272 -22.46 27.31 24.87
C HIS A 272 -22.15 25.95 24.28
N CYS A 273 -21.49 25.09 25.07
CA CYS A 273 -21.03 23.78 24.65
C CYS A 273 -21.73 22.69 25.45
N GLN A 274 -22.35 21.76 24.74
CA GLN A 274 -23.00 20.58 25.29
C GLN A 274 -22.21 19.35 24.86
N PRO A 275 -21.25 18.89 25.69
CA PRO A 275 -20.48 17.71 25.38
C PRO A 275 -21.28 16.43 25.59
N TYR A 276 -20.97 15.43 24.79
CA TYR A 276 -21.56 14.11 24.89
C TYR A 276 -20.50 13.03 24.65
N PHE A 277 -20.69 11.93 25.35
CA PHE A 277 -19.79 10.80 25.34
C PHE A 277 -20.01 9.91 24.09
N GLN A 278 -18.92 9.38 23.54
CA GLN A 278 -18.90 8.50 22.38
C GLN A 278 -18.04 7.27 22.65
N SER A 279 -18.54 6.09 22.31
CA SER A 279 -17.78 4.84 22.33
C SER A 279 -18.07 3.99 21.10
N ALA A 280 -17.05 3.29 20.61
CA ALA A 280 -17.15 2.32 19.53
C ALA A 280 -16.01 1.30 19.64
N MET A 281 -16.07 0.23 18.86
CA MET A 281 -14.96 -0.71 18.66
C MET A 281 -14.06 -0.23 17.53
N PHE A 282 -12.75 -0.44 17.68
CA PHE A 282 -11.73 -0.01 16.75
C PHE A 282 -10.65 -1.09 16.56
N ASP A 283 -10.19 -1.25 15.32
CA ASP A 283 -8.92 -1.92 15.04
C ASP A 283 -7.79 -0.90 15.22
N ALA A 284 -7.19 -0.88 16.43
CA ALA A 284 -6.10 0.01 16.78
C ALA A 284 -4.74 -0.66 16.49
N THR A 285 -3.89 0.04 15.74
CA THR A 285 -2.49 -0.35 15.49
C THR A 285 -1.58 0.31 16.50
N VAL A 286 -0.98 -0.47 17.39
CA VAL A 286 -0.11 -0.03 18.48
C VAL A 286 1.28 -0.65 18.41
N ASP A 287 2.28 -0.06 19.05
CA ASP A 287 3.54 -0.75 19.34
C ASP A 287 3.45 -1.58 20.64
N ALA A 288 4.56 -2.23 21.00
CA ALA A 288 4.69 -3.00 22.24
C ALA A 288 4.47 -2.18 23.53
N ALA A 289 4.69 -0.86 23.48
CA ALA A 289 4.45 0.02 24.63
C ALA A 289 3.00 0.51 24.68
N GLY A 290 2.22 0.29 23.62
CA GLY A 290 0.84 0.74 23.49
C GLY A 290 0.68 2.08 22.76
N ASN A 291 1.74 2.66 22.19
CA ASN A 291 1.60 3.93 21.45
C ASN A 291 0.81 3.70 20.17
N VAL A 292 -0.22 4.52 19.93
CA VAL A 292 -1.16 4.37 18.81
C VAL A 292 -0.59 5.01 17.55
N TYR A 293 -0.50 4.23 16.47
CA TYR A 293 -0.10 4.71 15.14
C TYR A 293 -1.29 5.05 14.25
N SER A 294 -2.29 4.18 14.24
CA SER A 294 -3.51 4.34 13.46
C SER A 294 -4.64 3.55 14.08
N TYR A 295 -5.87 3.92 13.78
CA TYR A 295 -7.05 3.20 14.24
C TYR A 295 -8.14 3.28 13.18
N ASN A 296 -8.96 2.24 13.07
CA ASN A 296 -10.11 2.22 12.18
C ASN A 296 -11.35 1.78 12.94
N GLN A 297 -12.45 2.52 12.81
CA GLN A 297 -13.71 2.22 13.49
C GLN A 297 -14.37 0.99 12.88
N THR A 298 -14.75 0.01 13.70
CA THR A 298 -15.35 -1.25 13.26
C THR A 298 -16.82 -1.39 13.64
N SER A 299 -17.28 -0.72 14.71
CA SER A 299 -18.70 -0.70 15.11
C SER A 299 -19.35 0.66 14.90
N GLN A 300 -20.67 0.74 15.04
CA GLN A 300 -21.37 2.02 15.16
C GLN A 300 -21.01 2.71 16.48
N VAL A 301 -21.08 4.04 16.48
CA VAL A 301 -20.85 4.87 17.67
C VAL A 301 -22.08 4.82 18.57
N SER A 302 -21.88 4.52 19.85
CA SER A 302 -22.91 4.60 20.90
C SER A 302 -22.49 5.58 21.99
N SER A 303 -23.47 6.26 22.59
CA SER A 303 -23.27 7.05 23.82
C SER A 303 -23.46 6.22 25.09
N ASP A 304 -24.13 5.07 24.98
CA ASP A 304 -24.34 4.12 26.08
C ASP A 304 -23.29 3.01 26.06
N LEU A 305 -22.79 2.67 27.26
CA LEU A 305 -21.85 1.58 27.50
C LEU A 305 -22.54 0.25 27.84
N SER A 306 -23.87 0.21 27.87
CA SER A 306 -24.72 -0.98 28.03
C SER A 306 -24.68 -1.61 29.43
N TYR A 307 -24.45 -0.79 30.46
CA TYR A 307 -24.60 -1.16 31.88
C TYR A 307 -25.39 -0.09 32.63
N SER A 308 -26.05 -0.44 33.74
CA SER A 308 -27.10 0.38 34.38
C SER A 308 -26.66 1.78 34.81
N GLU A 309 -25.41 1.96 35.22
CA GLU A 309 -24.85 3.23 35.72
C GLU A 309 -24.06 4.00 34.64
N SER A 310 -24.08 3.55 33.38
CA SER A 310 -23.27 4.12 32.30
C SER A 310 -23.50 5.62 32.13
N ASN A 311 -24.76 6.04 32.09
CA ASN A 311 -25.15 7.44 31.88
C ASN A 311 -24.68 8.36 33.02
N ILE A 312 -24.65 7.86 34.26
CA ILE A 312 -24.16 8.65 35.41
C ILE A 312 -22.64 8.79 35.31
N HIS A 313 -21.93 7.68 35.09
CA HIS A 313 -20.47 7.67 34.97
C HIS A 313 -20.00 8.56 33.81
N THR A 314 -20.64 8.46 32.63
CA THR A 314 -20.26 9.28 31.48
C THR A 314 -20.47 10.76 31.75
N ARG A 315 -21.59 11.18 32.35
CA ARG A 315 -21.84 12.60 32.68
C ARG A 315 -20.82 13.17 33.66
N VAL A 316 -20.48 12.41 34.69
CA VAL A 316 -19.44 12.79 35.67
C VAL A 316 -18.07 12.93 34.97
N LEU A 317 -17.72 12.00 34.09
CA LEU A 317 -16.47 12.04 33.33
C LEU A 317 -16.38 13.22 32.36
N LEU A 318 -17.50 13.68 31.78
CA LEU A 318 -17.48 14.87 30.90
C LEU A 318 -16.98 16.12 31.63
N ARG A 319 -17.26 16.25 32.93
CA ARG A 319 -16.69 17.34 33.76
C ARG A 319 -15.20 17.15 34.00
N TYR A 320 -14.77 15.91 34.21
CA TYR A 320 -13.35 15.60 34.44
C TYR A 320 -12.52 15.53 33.15
N GLY A 321 -13.13 15.71 31.98
CA GLY A 321 -12.39 15.73 30.72
C GLY A 321 -11.43 16.92 30.61
N ILE A 322 -11.69 18.00 31.35
CA ILE A 322 -10.86 19.20 31.31
C ILE A 322 -10.93 19.98 32.63
N GLY A 323 -9.83 20.64 33.00
CA GLY A 323 -9.75 21.38 34.26
C GLY A 323 -10.77 22.51 34.32
N PHE A 324 -11.48 22.67 35.44
CA PHE A 324 -12.20 23.88 35.75
C PHE A 324 -11.62 24.45 37.05
N PRO A 325 -11.49 25.76 37.20
CA PRO A 325 -10.90 26.31 38.41
C PRO A 325 -11.78 26.06 39.63
N THR A 326 -11.12 25.85 40.79
CA THR A 326 -11.80 25.72 42.08
C THR A 326 -12.35 27.09 42.55
N PRO A 327 -13.43 27.15 43.35
CA PRO A 327 -13.95 28.40 43.92
C PRO A 327 -12.89 29.21 44.69
N SER A 328 -11.91 28.56 45.32
CA SER A 328 -10.79 29.21 46.00
C SER A 328 -9.76 29.85 45.06
N GLU A 329 -9.70 29.40 43.80
CA GLU A 329 -8.89 30.03 42.75
C GLU A 329 -9.66 31.19 42.08
N ILE A 330 -10.99 31.25 42.18
CA ILE A 330 -11.81 32.35 41.65
C ILE A 330 -11.47 33.70 42.33
N ASP A 331 -11.03 33.66 43.60
CA ASP A 331 -10.62 34.84 44.38
C ASP A 331 -9.14 35.25 44.22
N GLU A 332 -8.34 34.42 43.53
CA GLU A 332 -6.96 34.76 43.16
C GLU A 332 -6.97 35.60 41.87
N PRO A 333 -6.07 36.59 41.70
CA PRO A 333 -5.97 37.42 40.49
C PRO A 333 -5.79 36.62 39.19
N PHE A 334 -5.50 35.32 39.29
CA PHE A 334 -5.11 34.42 38.21
C PHE A 334 -5.99 33.18 38.05
N GLY A 335 -6.99 32.94 38.90
CA GLY A 335 -7.69 31.65 38.89
C GLY A 335 -9.07 31.63 38.24
N ASN A 336 -9.66 32.76 37.86
CA ASN A 336 -10.77 32.77 36.92
C ASN A 336 -10.85 34.09 36.16
N GLY A 337 -10.07 34.23 35.08
CA GLY A 337 -10.32 35.27 34.10
C GLY A 337 -10.36 36.67 34.71
N GLY A 338 -9.36 37.01 35.52
CA GLY A 338 -9.22 38.38 36.00
C GLY A 338 -9.22 39.33 34.80
N TRP A 339 -9.79 40.52 34.98
CA TRP A 339 -9.67 41.55 33.96
C TRP A 339 -8.20 41.88 33.76
N HIS A 340 -7.73 41.80 32.51
CA HIS A 340 -6.34 42.03 32.17
C HIS A 340 -6.22 43.05 31.03
N MET A 341 -5.04 43.66 30.95
CA MET A 341 -4.72 44.75 30.01
C MET A 341 -3.78 44.27 28.89
N GLY A 342 -3.41 42.99 28.89
CA GLY A 342 -2.39 42.42 28.00
C GLY A 342 -2.96 41.41 27.02
N THR A 343 -2.07 40.69 26.33
CA THR A 343 -2.45 39.58 25.43
C THR A 343 -2.18 38.21 26.06
N ASN A 344 -1.89 38.17 27.36
CA ASN A 344 -1.76 36.93 28.12
C ASN A 344 -3.16 36.43 28.46
N ALA A 345 -3.42 35.14 28.32
CA ALA A 345 -4.73 34.61 28.71
C ALA A 345 -4.87 34.67 30.23
N ALA A 346 -6.04 35.07 30.71
CA ALA A 346 -6.38 34.96 32.13
C ALA A 346 -7.17 33.65 32.44
N SER A 347 -7.24 32.72 31.47
CA SER A 347 -7.90 31.43 31.61
C SER A 347 -7.12 30.33 30.89
N TRP A 348 -6.99 29.17 31.55
CA TRP A 348 -6.32 27.98 31.03
C TRP A 348 -6.87 27.54 29.66
N MET A 349 -8.20 27.65 29.45
CA MET A 349 -8.81 27.28 28.16
C MET A 349 -8.33 28.22 27.07
N SER A 350 -8.27 29.52 27.37
CA SER A 350 -7.79 30.53 26.43
C SER A 350 -6.29 30.39 26.13
N ASP A 351 -5.48 29.94 27.09
CA ASP A 351 -4.09 29.56 26.82
C ASP A 351 -3.98 28.34 25.88
N LEU A 352 -4.81 27.31 26.07
CA LEU A 352 -4.85 26.15 25.19
C LEU A 352 -5.35 26.50 23.78
N LEU A 353 -6.35 27.37 23.68
CA LEU A 353 -6.84 27.89 22.40
C LEU A 353 -5.77 28.73 21.69
N ALA A 354 -5.01 29.53 22.42
CA ALA A 354 -3.89 30.28 21.87
C ALA A 354 -2.76 29.37 21.40
N ALA A 355 -2.45 28.32 22.17
CA ALA A 355 -1.48 27.29 21.79
C ALA A 355 -1.91 26.55 20.52
N PHE A 356 -3.20 26.20 20.40
CA PHE A 356 -3.74 25.51 19.23
C PHE A 356 -3.80 26.41 17.99
N LYS A 357 -4.29 27.66 18.12
CA LYS A 357 -4.42 28.59 16.98
C LYS A 357 -3.08 29.20 16.56
N GLY A 358 -2.08 29.22 17.44
CA GLY A 358 -0.80 29.91 17.21
C GLY A 358 -0.92 31.44 17.17
N SER A 359 -2.04 32.00 17.60
CA SER A 359 -2.29 33.45 17.69
C SER A 359 -2.97 33.78 19.01
N ARG A 360 -2.63 34.94 19.58
CA ARG A 360 -3.24 35.52 20.79
C ARG A 360 -4.13 36.73 20.48
N ASP A 361 -4.44 36.97 19.21
CA ASP A 361 -5.21 38.15 18.78
C ASP A 361 -6.60 38.22 19.42
N PHE A 362 -7.21 37.07 19.69
CA PHE A 362 -8.53 36.97 20.33
C PHE A 362 -8.52 37.31 21.83
N LEU A 363 -7.33 37.53 22.42
CA LEU A 363 -7.14 37.95 23.80
C LEU A 363 -6.83 39.45 23.92
N ASP A 364 -6.53 40.12 22.81
CA ASP A 364 -6.15 41.53 22.80
C ASP A 364 -7.33 42.42 23.27
N PRO A 365 -7.15 43.22 24.35
CA PRO A 365 -8.16 44.16 24.83
C PRO A 365 -8.46 45.28 23.85
N LYS A 366 -7.53 45.59 22.93
CA LYS A 366 -7.68 46.65 21.92
C LYS A 366 -8.49 46.20 20.71
N LYS A 367 -8.73 44.90 20.58
CA LYS A 367 -9.56 44.31 19.52
C LYS A 367 -10.97 44.03 20.05
N PRO A 368 -12.00 44.05 19.19
CA PRO A 368 -13.33 43.61 19.59
C PRO A 368 -13.30 42.16 20.09
N PRO A 369 -14.30 41.72 20.88
CA PRO A 369 -14.46 40.32 21.22
C PRO A 369 -14.38 39.43 19.98
N PRO A 370 -13.71 38.27 20.06
CA PRO A 370 -13.58 37.37 18.94
C PRO A 370 -14.95 36.84 18.51
N ASN A 371 -15.09 36.54 17.22
CA ASN A 371 -16.26 35.82 16.73
C ASN A 371 -16.29 34.41 17.33
N ALA A 372 -17.38 34.10 18.04
CA ALA A 372 -17.61 32.80 18.68
C ALA A 372 -17.49 31.64 17.67
N ALA A 373 -18.07 31.80 16.48
CA ALA A 373 -18.08 30.75 15.46
C ALA A 373 -16.66 30.34 15.02
N ASP A 374 -15.72 31.28 14.99
CA ASP A 374 -14.33 31.06 14.57
C ASP A 374 -13.48 30.36 15.64
N LEU A 375 -14.02 30.20 16.86
CA LEU A 375 -13.38 29.53 17.99
C LEU A 375 -13.95 28.13 18.25
N ILE A 376 -15.12 27.79 17.69
CA ILE A 376 -15.77 26.48 17.87
C ILE A 376 -14.81 25.31 17.53
N PRO A 377 -14.15 25.24 16.36
CA PRO A 377 -13.30 24.10 16.04
C PRO A 377 -12.12 23.92 17.00
N ALA A 378 -11.61 25.02 17.54
CA ALA A 378 -10.51 25.00 18.50
C ALA A 378 -10.96 24.51 19.88
N VAL A 379 -12.15 24.96 20.33
CA VAL A 379 -12.75 24.51 21.61
C VAL A 379 -13.06 23.02 21.55
N GLU A 380 -13.70 22.57 20.47
CA GLU A 380 -14.04 21.15 20.29
C GLU A 380 -12.79 20.26 20.26
N GLU A 381 -11.74 20.68 19.57
CA GLU A 381 -10.46 19.96 19.52
C GLU A 381 -9.79 19.87 20.88
N VAL A 382 -9.68 20.99 21.61
CA VAL A 382 -9.04 21.05 22.92
C VAL A 382 -9.78 20.16 23.92
N TYR A 383 -11.11 20.24 23.95
CA TYR A 383 -11.94 19.42 24.85
C TYR A 383 -11.81 17.92 24.54
N ARG A 384 -11.89 17.56 23.26
CA ARG A 384 -11.81 16.18 22.79
C ARG A 384 -10.46 15.54 23.07
N ARG A 385 -9.37 16.27 22.81
CA ARG A 385 -8.01 15.82 23.07
C ARG A 385 -7.70 15.76 24.56
N GLY A 386 -8.19 16.74 25.34
CA GLY A 386 -8.08 16.76 26.79
C GLY A 386 -8.72 15.54 27.43
N PHE A 387 -9.95 15.21 27.03
CA PHE A 387 -10.67 14.04 27.54
C PHE A 387 -9.94 12.72 27.27
N ALA A 388 -9.40 12.54 26.05
CA ALA A 388 -8.63 11.33 25.72
C ALA A 388 -7.35 11.21 26.57
N ILE A 389 -6.64 12.33 26.79
CA ILE A 389 -5.45 12.37 27.65
C ILE A 389 -5.82 12.06 29.11
N PHE A 390 -6.88 12.67 29.62
CA PHE A 390 -7.39 12.44 30.98
C PHE A 390 -7.65 10.94 31.23
N LEU A 391 -8.42 10.28 30.37
CA LEU A 391 -8.66 8.83 30.52
C LEU A 391 -7.39 7.99 30.42
N GLY A 392 -6.42 8.42 29.60
CA GLY A 392 -5.13 7.75 29.48
C GLY A 392 -4.21 7.89 30.69
N GLN A 393 -4.41 8.91 31.53
CA GLN A 393 -3.69 9.09 32.80
C GLN A 393 -4.36 8.35 33.96
N HIS A 394 -5.66 8.10 33.86
CA HIS A 394 -6.49 7.65 34.99
C HIS A 394 -7.13 6.27 34.76
N LEU A 395 -6.30 5.26 34.52
CA LEU A 395 -6.74 3.88 34.34
C LEU A 395 -7.44 3.30 35.59
N GLU A 396 -7.18 3.86 36.77
CA GLU A 396 -7.82 3.50 38.04
C GLU A 396 -9.32 3.80 38.10
N LEU A 397 -9.83 4.65 37.18
CA LEU A 397 -11.27 4.92 37.07
C LEU A 397 -12.05 3.75 36.47
N PHE A 398 -11.36 2.82 35.81
CA PHE A 398 -11.97 1.64 35.23
C PHE A 398 -11.97 0.47 36.21
N ASP A 399 -12.94 -0.43 36.04
CA ASP A 399 -12.91 -1.73 36.72
C ASP A 399 -11.73 -2.58 36.24
N LYS A 400 -11.27 -3.49 37.09
CA LYS A 400 -10.25 -4.46 36.72
C LYS A 400 -10.80 -5.41 35.65
N ALA A 401 -9.96 -5.75 34.67
CA ALA A 401 -10.33 -6.74 33.67
C ALA A 401 -10.64 -8.11 34.30
N HIS A 402 -11.54 -8.86 33.66
CA HIS A 402 -11.88 -10.21 34.09
C HIS A 402 -10.68 -11.15 33.89
N ALA A 403 -10.36 -11.94 34.92
CA ALA A 403 -9.26 -12.89 34.84
C ALA A 403 -9.51 -13.93 33.74
N GLY A 404 -8.49 -14.15 32.88
CA GLY A 404 -8.58 -15.11 31.78
C GLY A 404 -9.31 -14.61 30.54
N GLN A 405 -9.73 -13.34 30.47
CA GLN A 405 -10.26 -12.76 29.24
C GLN A 405 -9.14 -12.61 28.21
N VAL A 406 -9.33 -13.20 27.03
CA VAL A 406 -8.38 -13.13 25.92
C VAL A 406 -9.07 -12.53 24.70
N VAL A 407 -8.41 -11.58 24.05
CA VAL A 407 -8.83 -10.94 22.81
C VAL A 407 -7.84 -11.30 21.72
N GLU A 408 -8.37 -11.80 20.60
CA GLU A 408 -7.57 -12.12 19.42
C GLU A 408 -7.22 -10.85 18.65
N GLY A 409 -5.93 -10.62 18.45
CA GLY A 409 -5.37 -9.56 17.63
C GLY A 409 -4.36 -10.09 16.63
N LYS A 410 -3.60 -9.19 16.01
CA LYS A 410 -2.64 -9.51 14.96
C LYS A 410 -1.29 -8.86 15.22
N LEU A 411 -0.22 -9.64 15.13
CA LEU A 411 1.15 -9.15 15.05
C LEU A 411 1.48 -8.79 13.59
N LEU A 412 1.96 -7.58 13.36
CA LEU A 412 2.50 -7.09 12.09
C LEU A 412 4.04 -7.18 12.15
N ALA A 413 4.58 -8.28 11.64
CA ALA A 413 6.02 -8.51 11.55
C ALA A 413 6.53 -8.16 10.15
N THR A 414 7.64 -7.42 10.07
CA THR A 414 8.32 -7.17 8.79
C THR A 414 9.31 -8.29 8.53
N GLU A 415 9.07 -9.08 7.49
CA GLU A 415 9.91 -10.22 7.12
C GLU A 415 10.42 -10.09 5.69
N THR A 416 11.62 -10.60 5.42
CA THR A 416 12.14 -10.79 4.06
C THR A 416 11.57 -12.09 3.50
N ARG A 417 10.77 -12.00 2.43
CA ARG A 417 10.22 -13.17 1.72
C ARG A 417 10.66 -13.18 0.27
N ILE A 418 10.76 -14.39 -0.26
CA ILE A 418 11.06 -14.64 -1.67
C ILE A 418 9.74 -14.66 -2.43
N PHE A 419 9.60 -13.76 -3.40
CA PHE A 419 8.47 -13.68 -4.31
C PHE A 419 8.89 -14.17 -5.68
N VAL A 420 7.94 -14.81 -6.38
CA VAL A 420 8.13 -15.21 -7.78
C VAL A 420 7.68 -14.05 -8.66
N ASP A 421 8.58 -13.52 -9.48
CA ASP A 421 8.27 -12.46 -10.43
C ASP A 421 7.41 -13.01 -11.59
N GLU A 422 6.21 -12.46 -11.75
CA GLU A 422 5.23 -12.94 -12.72
C GLU A 422 5.76 -12.79 -14.16
N THR A 423 6.45 -11.69 -14.45
CA THR A 423 6.98 -11.43 -15.80
C THR A 423 8.10 -12.40 -16.17
N SER A 424 9.02 -12.66 -15.24
CA SER A 424 10.13 -13.60 -15.39
C SER A 424 9.64 -15.04 -15.47
N LEU A 425 8.57 -15.38 -14.74
CA LEU A 425 7.91 -16.70 -14.83
C LEU A 425 7.31 -16.91 -16.22
N ILE A 426 6.55 -15.95 -16.74
CA ILE A 426 5.94 -16.04 -18.07
C ILE A 426 7.01 -16.18 -19.15
N ILE A 427 8.06 -15.34 -19.12
CA ILE A 427 9.17 -15.42 -20.09
C ILE A 427 9.83 -16.80 -20.04
N SER A 428 10.12 -17.30 -18.83
CA SER A 428 10.76 -18.61 -18.66
C SER A 428 9.90 -19.76 -19.19
N LEU A 429 8.60 -19.76 -18.89
CA LEU A 429 7.66 -20.78 -19.38
C LEU A 429 7.52 -20.75 -20.90
N VAL A 430 7.37 -19.56 -21.49
CA VAL A 430 7.26 -19.39 -22.95
C VAL A 430 8.53 -19.90 -23.64
N VAL A 431 9.71 -19.45 -23.20
CA VAL A 431 10.98 -19.87 -23.79
C VAL A 431 11.21 -21.37 -23.63
N MET A 432 10.90 -21.94 -22.47
CA MET A 432 11.04 -23.38 -22.24
C MET A 432 10.09 -24.20 -23.13
N SER A 433 8.85 -23.72 -23.34
CA SER A 433 7.90 -24.36 -24.25
C SER A 433 8.38 -24.35 -25.70
N ILE A 434 8.95 -23.23 -26.18
CA ILE A 434 9.54 -23.15 -27.53
C ILE A 434 10.70 -24.14 -27.65
N ASN A 435 11.62 -24.16 -26.67
CA ASN A 435 12.75 -25.10 -26.68
C ASN A 435 12.28 -26.56 -26.76
N MET A 436 11.24 -26.93 -26.02
CA MET A 436 10.66 -28.27 -26.06
C MET A 436 10.11 -28.62 -27.44
N VAL A 437 9.33 -27.72 -28.05
CA VAL A 437 8.78 -27.93 -29.41
C VAL A 437 9.90 -28.10 -30.43
N VAL A 438 10.95 -27.27 -30.37
CA VAL A 438 12.08 -27.35 -31.30
C VAL A 438 12.88 -28.65 -31.11
N ALA A 439 13.09 -29.08 -29.87
CA ALA A 439 13.73 -30.36 -29.58
C ALA A 439 12.94 -31.52 -30.22
N ILE A 440 11.62 -31.56 -30.03
CA ILE A 440 10.76 -32.57 -30.66
C ILE A 440 10.90 -32.54 -32.19
N VAL A 441 10.88 -31.36 -32.82
CA VAL A 441 11.02 -31.21 -34.28
C VAL A 441 12.37 -31.73 -34.79
N ILE A 442 13.45 -31.57 -34.04
CA ILE A 442 14.78 -32.03 -34.45
C ILE A 442 14.93 -33.53 -34.24
N TYR A 443 14.53 -34.04 -33.07
CA TYR A 443 14.64 -35.47 -32.75
C TYR A 443 13.68 -36.33 -33.56
N ALA A 444 12.52 -35.81 -33.96
CA ALA A 444 11.59 -36.53 -34.82
C ALA A 444 12.05 -36.60 -36.29
N ARG A 445 13.07 -35.84 -36.72
CA ARG A 445 13.54 -35.87 -38.12
C ARG A 445 14.47 -37.06 -38.34
N PRO A 446 14.27 -37.83 -39.43
CA PRO A 446 15.17 -38.92 -39.78
C PRO A 446 16.57 -38.38 -40.04
N SER A 447 17.57 -38.97 -39.36
CA SER A 447 18.97 -38.60 -39.51
C SER A 447 19.52 -39.21 -40.80
N VAL A 448 19.66 -38.40 -41.84
CA VAL A 448 20.17 -38.90 -43.12
C VAL A 448 21.69 -38.90 -43.08
N ARG A 449 22.31 -40.08 -42.91
CA ARG A 449 23.77 -40.26 -43.05
C ARG A 449 24.12 -40.32 -44.54
N LEU A 450 24.45 -39.17 -45.15
CA LEU A 450 24.75 -39.08 -46.59
C LEU A 450 26.24 -39.02 -46.93
N LEU A 451 27.11 -38.68 -45.96
CA LEU A 451 28.51 -38.36 -46.26
C LEU A 451 29.46 -39.48 -45.82
N PRO A 452 30.37 -39.95 -46.71
CA PRO A 452 31.41 -40.92 -46.37
C PRO A 452 32.37 -40.47 -45.26
N ARG A 453 32.50 -39.15 -45.05
CA ARG A 453 33.37 -38.50 -44.06
C ARG A 453 32.66 -37.27 -43.49
N MET A 454 32.90 -36.93 -42.23
CA MET A 454 32.38 -35.66 -41.72
C MET A 454 33.30 -34.51 -42.15
N PRO A 455 32.76 -33.38 -42.64
CA PRO A 455 33.54 -32.22 -43.04
C PRO A 455 33.95 -31.41 -41.78
N THR A 456 34.80 -32.01 -40.93
CA THR A 456 35.25 -31.41 -39.65
C THR A 456 36.50 -30.55 -39.80
N CYS A 457 37.25 -30.68 -40.90
CA CYS A 457 38.46 -29.92 -41.19
C CYS A 457 38.55 -29.56 -42.68
N ILE A 458 39.40 -28.59 -43.00
CA ILE A 458 39.61 -28.13 -44.39
C ILE A 458 40.05 -29.28 -45.30
N ALA A 459 40.95 -30.15 -44.84
CA ALA A 459 41.40 -31.31 -45.61
C ALA A 459 40.25 -32.28 -45.96
N SER A 460 39.30 -32.48 -45.05
CA SER A 460 38.11 -33.30 -45.29
C SER A 460 37.19 -32.67 -46.35
N ILE A 461 37.04 -31.34 -46.32
CA ILE A 461 36.26 -30.59 -47.32
C ILE A 461 36.93 -30.66 -48.70
N VAL A 462 38.25 -30.44 -48.76
CA VAL A 462 39.02 -30.51 -50.02
C VAL A 462 38.92 -31.89 -50.66
N ALA A 463 38.91 -32.97 -49.87
CA ALA A 463 38.74 -34.32 -50.39
C ALA A 463 37.44 -34.54 -51.19
N TYR A 464 36.39 -33.73 -50.95
CA TYR A 464 35.14 -33.80 -51.71
C TYR A 464 35.18 -33.12 -53.07
N VAL A 465 36.12 -32.21 -53.27
CA VAL A 465 36.17 -31.32 -54.44
C VAL A 465 37.46 -31.51 -55.24
N ALA A 466 38.50 -32.11 -54.67
CA ALA A 466 39.83 -32.25 -55.29
C ALA A 466 39.84 -32.90 -56.70
N PRO A 467 39.06 -33.96 -57.01
CA PRO A 467 39.01 -34.52 -58.36
C PRO A 467 37.99 -33.85 -59.28
N SER A 468 37.29 -32.81 -58.82
CA SER A 468 36.18 -32.17 -59.54
C SER A 468 36.63 -31.07 -60.50
N ARG A 469 35.80 -30.82 -61.52
CA ARG A 469 35.95 -29.72 -62.48
C ARG A 469 35.72 -28.35 -61.84
N ILE A 470 35.08 -28.30 -60.68
CA ILE A 470 34.87 -27.08 -59.89
C ILE A 470 36.20 -26.44 -59.50
N VAL A 471 37.24 -27.23 -59.22
CA VAL A 471 38.57 -26.72 -58.85
C VAL A 471 39.30 -26.13 -60.05
N ALA A 472 39.16 -26.76 -61.22
CA ALA A 472 39.83 -26.32 -62.45
C ALA A 472 39.21 -25.03 -63.03
N ASN A 473 37.87 -24.94 -63.03
CA ASN A 473 37.12 -23.82 -63.62
C ASN A 473 36.20 -23.16 -62.58
N SER A 474 36.78 -22.62 -61.50
CA SER A 474 36.03 -22.12 -60.35
C SER A 474 35.07 -20.96 -60.66
N SER A 475 35.43 -20.05 -61.57
CA SER A 475 34.59 -18.90 -61.95
C SER A 475 33.33 -19.32 -62.72
N GLU A 476 33.43 -20.34 -63.57
CA GLU A 476 32.32 -20.87 -64.37
C GLU A 476 31.45 -21.83 -63.53
N ALA A 477 32.07 -22.62 -62.65
CA ALA A 477 31.38 -23.58 -61.80
C ALA A 477 30.56 -22.94 -60.67
N LEU A 478 30.89 -21.71 -60.26
CA LEU A 478 30.16 -20.94 -59.24
C LEU A 478 29.07 -20.02 -59.81
N ASP A 479 28.84 -20.02 -61.13
CA ASP A 479 27.73 -19.27 -61.74
C ASP A 479 26.36 -19.85 -61.33
N LYS A 480 25.37 -18.99 -61.12
CA LYS A 480 24.00 -19.36 -60.72
C LYS A 480 23.32 -20.34 -61.68
N LYS A 481 23.77 -20.38 -62.92
CA LYS A 481 23.25 -21.27 -63.98
C LYS A 481 23.70 -22.72 -63.83
N ASN A 482 24.73 -22.99 -63.04
CA ASN A 482 25.36 -24.29 -62.91
C ASN A 482 25.01 -24.90 -61.54
N PRO A 483 23.97 -25.76 -61.47
CA PRO A 483 23.63 -26.43 -60.22
C PRO A 483 24.71 -27.44 -59.81
N LEU A 484 24.92 -27.57 -58.50
CA LEU A 484 25.86 -28.48 -57.87
C LEU A 484 25.10 -29.62 -57.17
N SER A 485 25.71 -30.80 -57.19
CA SER A 485 25.16 -32.02 -56.58
C SER A 485 26.28 -32.85 -55.94
N PHE A 486 25.93 -33.61 -54.91
CA PHE A 486 26.81 -34.60 -54.29
C PHE A 486 26.46 -36.01 -54.77
N GLY A 487 27.44 -36.76 -55.24
CA GLY A 487 27.24 -38.12 -55.72
C GLY A 487 28.48 -38.73 -56.37
N GLN A 488 28.27 -39.75 -57.20
CA GLN A 488 29.36 -40.37 -57.97
C GLN A 488 29.54 -39.63 -59.30
N TYR A 489 30.80 -39.35 -59.66
CA TYR A 489 31.14 -38.69 -60.92
C TYR A 489 32.49 -39.19 -61.45
N LYS A 490 32.79 -38.90 -62.71
CA LYS A 490 34.08 -39.21 -63.32
C LYS A 490 34.97 -37.96 -63.26
N GLY A 491 36.06 -38.03 -62.50
CA GLY A 491 36.98 -36.91 -62.30
C GLY A 491 37.76 -36.52 -63.55
N LEU A 492 38.50 -35.42 -63.47
CA LEU A 492 39.42 -34.98 -64.54
C LEU A 492 40.53 -36.01 -64.83
N ASP A 493 40.85 -36.85 -63.85
CA ASP A 493 41.77 -37.98 -63.96
C ASP A 493 41.17 -39.22 -64.67
N GLY A 494 39.90 -39.14 -65.10
CA GLY A 494 39.21 -40.21 -65.78
C GLY A 494 38.78 -41.37 -64.88
N LYS A 495 38.96 -41.28 -63.56
CA LYS A 495 38.56 -42.32 -62.59
C LYS A 495 37.23 -41.98 -61.92
N PRO A 496 36.47 -42.98 -61.42
CA PRO A 496 35.25 -42.74 -60.66
C PRO A 496 35.59 -42.20 -59.26
N HIS A 497 34.98 -41.08 -58.88
CA HIS A 497 35.11 -40.43 -57.57
C HIS A 497 33.74 -40.19 -56.94
N THR A 498 33.71 -39.99 -55.63
CA THR A 498 32.50 -39.59 -54.89
C THR A 498 32.75 -38.25 -54.23
N GLY A 499 31.92 -37.25 -54.53
CA GLY A 499 32.13 -35.90 -54.06
C GLY A 499 31.14 -34.90 -54.63
N ILE A 500 31.54 -33.62 -54.63
CA ILE A 500 30.72 -32.51 -55.12
C ILE A 500 31.18 -32.16 -56.53
N GLU A 501 30.25 -32.11 -57.47
CA GLU A 501 30.50 -31.78 -58.87
C GLU A 501 29.27 -31.09 -59.49
N LEU A 502 29.42 -30.50 -60.67
CA LEU A 502 28.32 -29.98 -61.49
C LEU A 502 27.25 -31.06 -61.71
N ASP A 503 25.97 -30.74 -61.46
CA ASP A 503 24.84 -31.68 -61.49
C ASP A 503 24.78 -32.53 -62.77
N ALA A 504 25.12 -31.94 -63.92
CA ALA A 504 25.16 -32.61 -65.22
C ALA A 504 26.11 -33.82 -65.29
N HIS A 505 27.10 -33.91 -64.38
CA HIS A 505 28.14 -34.94 -64.35
C HIS A 505 28.01 -35.88 -63.14
N VAL A 506 26.96 -35.72 -62.32
CA VAL A 506 26.78 -36.44 -61.06
C VAL A 506 25.63 -37.43 -61.15
N THR A 507 25.88 -38.67 -60.73
CA THR A 507 24.82 -39.61 -60.39
C THR A 507 24.56 -39.55 -58.88
N LEU A 508 23.33 -39.19 -58.52
CA LEU A 508 22.91 -39.08 -57.12
C LEU A 508 22.94 -40.45 -56.45
N ILE A 509 23.57 -40.53 -55.27
CA ILE A 509 23.54 -41.72 -54.43
C ILE A 509 22.14 -41.81 -53.80
N LYS A 510 21.34 -42.78 -54.24
CA LYS A 510 20.01 -43.02 -53.67
C LYS A 510 20.17 -43.44 -52.21
N SER A 511 19.50 -42.73 -51.29
CA SER A 511 19.53 -43.08 -49.87
C SER A 511 19.03 -44.50 -49.65
N SER A 512 19.74 -45.29 -48.84
CA SER A 512 19.18 -46.51 -48.27
C SER A 512 17.89 -46.13 -47.55
N GLN A 513 16.80 -46.66 -48.07
CA GLN A 513 15.45 -46.22 -47.83
C GLN A 513 14.92 -46.95 -46.58
N ASP A 514 14.98 -46.31 -45.41
CA ASP A 514 14.17 -46.69 -44.23
C ASP A 514 12.85 -45.90 -44.22
N ASP A 515 12.21 -45.78 -45.40
CA ASP A 515 10.94 -45.04 -45.58
C ASP A 515 9.72 -45.79 -45.01
N GLY A 516 9.91 -46.96 -44.40
CA GLY A 516 8.83 -47.80 -43.89
C GLY A 516 8.25 -47.34 -42.55
N VAL A 517 9.07 -46.75 -41.67
CA VAL A 517 8.67 -46.58 -40.26
C VAL A 517 7.96 -45.25 -39.99
N MET A 518 8.36 -44.16 -40.66
CA MET A 518 7.81 -42.83 -40.35
C MET A 518 6.44 -42.55 -41.01
N ARG A 519 6.10 -43.22 -42.14
CA ARG A 519 4.75 -43.14 -42.74
C ARG A 519 3.69 -43.82 -41.87
N GLY A 520 4.06 -44.82 -41.07
CA GLY A 520 3.16 -45.52 -40.14
C GLY A 520 2.79 -44.71 -38.90
N ILE A 521 3.69 -43.81 -38.44
CA ILE A 521 3.46 -43.02 -37.21
C ILE A 521 2.69 -41.73 -37.52
N LEU A 522 2.96 -41.07 -38.65
CA LEU A 522 2.21 -39.87 -39.06
C LEU A 522 0.80 -40.18 -39.61
N GLY A 523 0.54 -41.42 -40.04
CA GLY A 523 -0.79 -41.89 -40.44
C GLY A 523 -1.76 -42.12 -39.28
N LYS A 524 -1.29 -42.09 -38.02
CA LYS A 524 -2.09 -42.31 -36.82
C LYS A 524 -2.47 -41.04 -36.05
N LEU A 525 -2.07 -39.85 -36.54
CA LEU A 525 -2.52 -38.57 -35.98
C LEU A 525 -3.72 -38.03 -36.79
N PRO A 526 -4.95 -38.08 -36.26
CA PRO A 526 -6.09 -37.50 -36.95
C PRO A 526 -6.01 -35.98 -36.80
N GLY A 527 -6.03 -35.24 -37.92
CA GLY A 527 -6.53 -33.86 -37.87
C GLY A 527 -5.94 -32.80 -38.80
N LEU A 528 -4.70 -32.89 -39.31
CA LEU A 528 -4.07 -31.68 -39.87
C LEU A 528 -3.85 -31.59 -41.39
N MET A 529 -4.30 -32.55 -42.20
CA MET A 529 -4.18 -32.44 -43.67
C MET A 529 -5.47 -32.80 -44.42
N ARG A 530 -6.54 -32.03 -44.18
CA ARG A 530 -7.76 -32.10 -44.98
C ARG A 530 -8.22 -30.72 -45.45
N ARG A 531 -7.37 -29.97 -46.18
CA ARG A 531 -7.82 -28.71 -46.81
C ARG A 531 -7.19 -28.31 -48.15
N ARG A 532 -6.41 -29.17 -48.81
CA ARG A 532 -5.82 -28.84 -50.14
C ARG A 532 -6.27 -29.69 -51.32
N LYS A 533 -7.13 -30.70 -51.13
CA LYS A 533 -7.63 -31.55 -52.24
C LYS A 533 -8.98 -31.12 -52.84
N TYR A 534 -9.70 -30.17 -52.25
CA TYR A 534 -11.04 -29.78 -52.73
C TYR A 534 -11.06 -28.73 -53.85
N ARG A 535 -9.90 -28.19 -54.27
CA ARG A 535 -9.83 -27.12 -55.30
C ARG A 535 -9.36 -27.59 -56.69
N ARG A 536 -9.12 -28.91 -56.86
CA ARG A 536 -8.74 -29.50 -58.16
C ARG A 536 -9.79 -30.45 -58.74
N GLN A 537 -10.78 -30.88 -57.96
CA GLN A 537 -11.88 -31.71 -58.44
C GLN A 537 -12.99 -30.86 -59.10
N ALA A 538 -13.25 -29.66 -58.60
CA ALA A 538 -14.29 -28.77 -59.13
C ALA A 538 -13.98 -28.12 -60.50
N ASN A 539 -12.80 -28.37 -61.08
CA ASN A 539 -12.40 -27.81 -62.38
C ASN A 539 -12.24 -28.90 -63.47
N LYS A 540 -12.63 -30.15 -63.16
CA LYS A 540 -12.60 -31.27 -64.10
C LYS A 540 -14.01 -31.70 -64.55
N ASP A 541 -15.06 -31.33 -63.81
CA ASP A 541 -16.45 -31.68 -64.13
C ASP A 541 -17.16 -30.64 -65.03
N THR A 542 -16.41 -29.70 -65.65
CA THR A 542 -16.98 -28.63 -66.50
C THR A 542 -16.51 -28.69 -67.95
N GLN A 543 -15.87 -29.79 -68.37
CA GLN A 543 -15.26 -29.88 -69.70
C GLN A 543 -15.50 -31.21 -70.42
N GLU A 544 -16.50 -31.98 -69.99
CA GLU A 544 -16.85 -33.27 -70.60
C GLU A 544 -18.38 -33.44 -70.69
N SER A 545 -19.07 -32.51 -71.39
CA SER A 545 -20.40 -32.76 -71.96
C SER A 545 -20.74 -31.74 -73.08
N GLN A 546 -20.34 -32.06 -74.31
CA GLN A 546 -20.72 -31.46 -75.62
C GLN A 546 -19.86 -32.25 -76.63
N ASP A 547 -20.32 -33.06 -77.58
CA ASP A 547 -21.55 -33.23 -78.37
C ASP A 547 -21.35 -34.56 -79.19
N PRO A 548 -22.17 -35.00 -80.18
CA PRO A 548 -23.60 -34.76 -80.47
C PRO A 548 -24.38 -36.09 -80.74
N GLN A 549 -25.71 -36.05 -80.64
CA GLN A 549 -26.57 -36.92 -81.45
C GLN A 549 -27.08 -36.07 -82.61
N ASP A 550 -26.89 -36.53 -83.83
CA ASP A 550 -27.84 -36.33 -84.94
C ASP A 550 -27.48 -37.34 -86.05
N PRO A 551 -28.45 -37.88 -86.80
CA PRO A 551 -28.16 -38.83 -87.87
C PRO A 551 -27.43 -38.20 -89.06
#